data_AF-A0A7K4DD12-F1
#
_entry.id   AF-A0A7K4DD12-F1
#
_cell.length_a   1.000
_cell.length_b   1.000
_cell.length_c   1.000
_cell.angle_alpha   90.00
_cell.angle_beta   90.00
_cell.angle_gamma   90.00
#
_symmetry.space_group_name_H-M   'P 1'
#
loop_
_entity.id
_entity.type
_entity.pdbx_description
1 polymer ?
#
loop_
_entity_poly.entity_id
_entity_poly.type
_entity_poly.pdbx_seq_one_letter_code
_entity_poly.pdbx_strand_id
1 'polypeptide(L)'
;MASVFGSVECSIKASPATVRVGDNITVVSSSSTVTVSGNAGVTLISGPTLDNGKYVLVYKAITAGDVNFKASGGCNATVKVYSRDLPFKFFAKLFGLGKPE
;
A
#
# COMPACT_ATOMS: atom_id res chain seq x y z
N MET A 1 29.78 22.29 23.59
CA MET A 1 29.06 22.44 22.31
C MET A 1 28.27 21.15 22.10
N ALA A 2 27.05 21.08 22.62
CA ALA A 2 26.21 19.89 22.51
C ALA A 2 25.69 19.80 21.08
N SER A 3 26.15 18.79 20.33
CA SER A 3 25.71 18.55 18.97
C SER A 3 24.27 18.04 19.02
N VAL A 4 23.31 18.94 18.88
CA VAL A 4 21.91 18.58 18.59
C VAL A 4 21.90 18.15 17.13
N PHE A 5 22.34 16.93 16.86
CA PHE A 5 21.88 16.22 15.68
C PHE A 5 20.39 16.00 15.93
N GLY A 6 19.57 16.95 15.47
CA GLY A 6 18.13 16.76 15.41
C GLY A 6 17.90 15.49 14.61
N SER A 7 17.56 14.40 15.30
CA SER A 7 17.07 13.19 14.66
C SER A 7 15.88 13.64 13.82
N VAL A 8 16.07 13.77 12.51
CA VAL A 8 14.96 13.97 11.58
C VAL A 8 14.09 12.76 11.81
N GLU A 9 12.96 12.94 12.50
CA GLU A 9 12.05 11.85 12.84
C GLU A 9 11.59 11.22 11.53
N CYS A 10 12.28 10.16 11.16
CA CYS A 10 11.92 9.35 10.03
C CYS A 10 10.55 8.75 10.38
N SER A 11 9.51 9.19 9.67
CA SER A 11 8.15 8.76 9.93
C SER A 11 7.49 8.41 8.61
N ILE A 12 7.09 7.14 8.50
CA ILE A 12 6.23 6.65 7.44
C ILE A 12 5.10 5.84 8.06
N LYS A 13 3.88 6.06 7.58
CA LYS A 13 2.69 5.30 7.96
C LYS A 13 1.88 5.02 6.71
N ALA A 14 1.40 3.79 6.59
CA ALA A 14 0.47 3.39 5.53
C ALA A 14 -0.85 2.98 6.18
N SER A 15 -1.97 3.42 5.60
CA SER A 15 -3.31 3.11 6.08
C SER A 15 -4.27 2.85 4.91
N PRO A 16 -5.13 1.82 5.00
CA PRO A 16 -5.18 0.83 6.07
C PRO A 16 -4.04 -0.20 5.96
N ALA A 17 -3.71 -0.89 7.05
CA ALA A 17 -2.65 -1.92 7.09
C ALA A 17 -2.98 -3.19 6.28
N THR A 18 -4.24 -3.32 5.89
CA THR A 18 -4.77 -4.44 5.12
C THR A 18 -5.82 -3.92 4.16
N VAL A 19 -5.71 -4.31 2.89
CA VAL A 19 -6.59 -3.90 1.79
C VAL A 19 -6.89 -5.07 0.87
N ARG A 20 -7.84 -4.91 -0.06
CA ARG A 20 -8.04 -5.81 -1.20
C ARG A 20 -7.55 -5.16 -2.50
N VAL A 21 -7.31 -6.00 -3.52
CA VAL A 21 -7.04 -5.52 -4.88
C VAL A 21 -8.15 -4.56 -5.34
N GLY A 22 -7.75 -3.38 -5.80
CA GLY A 22 -8.62 -2.29 -6.22
C GLY A 22 -8.83 -1.20 -5.16
N ASP A 23 -8.52 -1.47 -3.90
CA ASP A 23 -8.63 -0.48 -2.82
C ASP A 23 -7.46 0.52 -2.84
N ASN A 24 -7.67 1.64 -2.16
CA ASN A 24 -6.67 2.69 -2.01
C ASN A 24 -5.89 2.51 -0.70
N ILE A 25 -4.60 2.85 -0.74
CA ILE A 25 -3.66 2.87 0.36
C ILE A 25 -3.13 4.30 0.49
N THR A 26 -3.37 4.94 1.62
CA THR A 26 -2.82 6.27 1.94
C THR A 26 -1.51 6.11 2.68
N VAL A 27 -0.45 6.71 2.15
CA VAL A 27 0.90 6.72 2.73
C VAL A 27 1.23 8.14 3.16
N VAL A 28 1.52 8.32 4.44
CA VAL A 28 1.99 9.58 5.02
C VAL A 28 3.47 9.42 5.33
N SER A 29 4.31 10.28 4.78
CA SER A 29 5.77 10.19 4.81
C SER A 29 6.40 11.54 5.14
N SER A 30 7.53 11.56 5.85
CA SER A 30 8.36 12.76 5.99
C SER A 30 9.12 13.14 4.70
N SER A 31 9.11 12.26 3.69
CA SER A 31 9.77 12.47 2.38
C SER A 31 8.76 12.47 1.23
N SER A 32 8.97 13.33 0.24
CA SER A 32 8.17 13.42 -0.99
C SER A 32 8.32 12.17 -1.87
N THR A 33 9.45 11.49 -1.76
CA THR A 33 9.74 10.23 -2.44
C THR A 33 9.59 9.05 -1.48
N VAL A 34 8.85 8.04 -1.91
CA VAL A 34 8.68 6.77 -1.20
C VAL A 34 9.08 5.63 -2.13
N THR A 35 10.00 4.80 -1.68
CA THR A 35 10.40 3.59 -2.40
C THR A 35 9.38 2.49 -2.13
N VAL A 36 8.85 1.89 -3.19
CA VAL A 36 7.88 0.81 -3.11
C VAL A 36 8.57 -0.50 -3.44
N SER A 37 8.33 -1.54 -2.63
CA SER A 37 8.90 -2.87 -2.81
C SER A 37 7.92 -3.95 -2.33
N GLY A 38 8.17 -5.22 -2.65
CA GLY A 38 7.33 -6.34 -2.25
C GLY A 38 6.76 -7.09 -3.45
N ASN A 39 5.82 -8.00 -3.18
CA ASN A 39 5.25 -8.90 -4.18
C ASN A 39 3.89 -8.41 -4.69
N ALA A 40 3.22 -7.52 -3.95
CA ALA A 40 2.04 -6.82 -4.44
C ALA A 40 2.42 -5.65 -5.36
N GLY A 41 1.68 -5.52 -6.46
CA GLY A 41 1.73 -4.40 -7.36
C GLY A 41 0.81 -3.29 -6.87
N VAL A 42 1.33 -2.08 -6.78
CA VAL A 42 0.56 -0.87 -6.49
C VAL A 42 0.92 0.22 -7.49
N THR A 43 0.00 1.14 -7.75
CA THR A 43 0.26 2.31 -8.60
C THR A 43 -0.06 3.59 -7.86
N LEU A 44 0.77 4.62 -8.02
CA LEU A 44 0.51 5.94 -7.44
C LEU A 44 -0.63 6.59 -8.21
N ILE A 45 -1.70 6.98 -7.51
CA ILE A 45 -2.89 7.62 -8.11
C ILE A 45 -3.07 9.08 -7.67
N SER A 46 -2.38 9.52 -6.61
CA SER A 46 -2.40 10.91 -6.15
C SER A 46 -1.19 11.24 -5.27
N GLY A 47 -0.76 12.50 -5.30
CA GLY A 47 0.36 13.04 -4.54
C GLY A 47 1.72 12.93 -5.28
N PRO A 48 2.83 13.29 -4.60
CA PRO A 48 2.89 13.71 -3.19
C PRO A 48 2.31 15.12 -2.97
N THR A 49 1.45 15.25 -1.97
CA THR A 49 0.90 16.54 -1.52
C THR A 49 1.40 16.85 -0.11
N LEU A 50 1.86 18.07 0.14
CA LEU A 50 2.29 18.49 1.46
C LEU A 50 1.06 18.86 2.32
N ASP A 51 0.86 18.13 3.42
CA ASP A 51 -0.18 18.36 4.42
C ASP A 51 0.44 18.34 5.82
N ASN A 52 0.25 19.41 6.59
CA ASN A 52 0.77 19.54 7.96
C ASN A 52 2.25 19.15 8.13
N GLY A 53 3.10 19.52 7.16
CA GLY A 53 4.54 19.23 7.18
C GLY A 53 4.92 17.78 6.83
N LYS A 54 3.95 16.95 6.38
CA LYS A 54 4.19 15.59 5.87
C LYS A 54 3.68 15.46 4.44
N TYR A 55 4.28 14.56 3.68
CA TYR A 55 3.84 14.23 2.34
C TYR A 55 2.82 13.11 2.38
N VAL A 56 1.69 13.33 1.71
CA VAL A 56 0.62 12.34 1.56
C VAL A 56 0.63 11.83 0.11
N LEU A 57 0.71 10.52 -0.04
CA LEU A 57 0.66 9.80 -1.30
C LEU A 57 -0.48 8.79 -1.24
N VAL A 58 -1.23 8.63 -2.32
CA VAL A 58 -2.31 7.63 -2.41
C VAL A 58 -1.96 6.64 -3.50
N TYR A 59 -1.87 5.37 -3.13
CA TYR A 59 -1.63 4.27 -4.04
C TYR A 59 -2.90 3.45 -4.22
N LYS A 60 -3.08 2.85 -5.39
CA LYS A 60 -4.12 1.86 -5.65
C LYS A 60 -3.49 0.48 -5.74
N ALA A 61 -4.07 -0.49 -5.04
CA ALA A 61 -3.61 -1.87 -5.07
C ALA A 61 -4.05 -2.57 -6.37
N ILE A 62 -3.11 -3.17 -7.10
CA ILE A 62 -3.35 -3.77 -8.42
C ILE A 62 -3.25 -5.29 -8.37
N THR A 63 -2.32 -5.84 -7.59
CA THR A 63 -2.19 -7.29 -7.38
C THR A 63 -2.08 -7.64 -5.89
N ALA A 64 -2.45 -8.87 -5.55
CA ALA A 64 -2.36 -9.37 -4.18
C ALA A 64 -0.91 -9.65 -3.77
N GLY A 65 -0.66 -9.65 -2.46
CA GLY A 65 0.65 -9.85 -1.85
C GLY A 65 0.95 -8.80 -0.79
N ASP A 66 2.20 -8.77 -0.31
CA ASP A 66 2.66 -7.74 0.61
C ASP A 66 3.35 -6.61 -0.16
N VAL A 67 3.07 -5.36 0.23
CA VAL A 67 3.77 -4.16 -0.26
C VAL A 67 4.42 -3.45 0.92
N ASN A 68 5.66 -3.00 0.72
CA ASN A 68 6.46 -2.30 1.69
C ASN A 68 6.89 -0.94 1.14
N PHE A 69 6.47 0.11 1.84
CA PHE A 69 6.78 1.50 1.56
C PHE A 69 7.96 1.93 2.43
N LYS A 70 9.01 2.48 1.81
CA LYS A 70 10.20 2.97 2.52
C LYS A 70 10.40 4.47 2.28
N ALA A 71 10.56 5.23 3.35
CA ALA A 71 10.97 6.63 3.30
C ALA A 71 12.50 6.74 3.40
N SER A 72 13.05 7.89 3.00
CA SER A 72 14.44 8.24 3.28
C SER A 72 14.71 8.19 4.79
N GLY A 73 15.86 7.65 5.18
CA GLY A 73 16.22 7.43 6.60
C GLY A 73 15.86 6.05 7.15
N GLY A 74 15.35 5.13 6.33
CA GLY A 74 15.25 3.70 6.67
C GLY A 74 13.91 3.25 7.26
N CYS A 75 12.94 4.14 7.42
CA CYS A 75 11.62 3.77 7.94
C CYS A 75 10.80 3.03 6.90
N ASN A 76 10.05 2.05 7.37
CA ASN A 76 9.22 1.19 6.54
C ASN A 76 7.78 1.06 7.08
N ALA A 77 6.83 0.93 6.16
CA ALA A 77 5.45 0.59 6.45
C ALA A 77 4.99 -0.53 5.51
N THR A 78 4.45 -1.61 6.06
CA THR A 78 3.98 -2.76 5.29
C THR A 78 2.46 -2.79 5.24
N VAL A 79 1.89 -3.08 4.08
CA VAL A 79 0.46 -3.29 3.86
C VAL A 79 0.25 -4.65 3.21
N LYS A 80 -0.73 -5.41 3.70
CA LYS A 80 -1.15 -6.68 3.09
C LYS A 80 -2.27 -6.43 2.10
N VAL A 81 -2.11 -6.88 0.86
CA VAL A 81 -3.12 -6.81 -0.20
C VAL A 81 -3.69 -8.19 -0.44
N TYR A 82 -4.95 -8.40 -0.10
CA TYR A 82 -5.67 -9.61 -0.44
C TYR A 82 -6.25 -9.55 -1.85
N SER A 83 -6.35 -10.69 -2.51
CA SER A 83 -7.13 -10.78 -3.74
C SER A 83 -8.57 -10.37 -3.46
N ARG A 84 -9.20 -9.69 -4.42
CA ARG A 84 -10.67 -9.75 -4.47
C ARG A 84 -11.01 -11.17 -4.86
N ASP A 85 -11.86 -11.79 -4.05
CA ASP A 85 -12.38 -13.11 -4.35
C ASP A 85 -12.97 -13.04 -5.76
N LEU A 86 -12.34 -13.76 -6.71
CA LEU A 86 -12.95 -13.99 -8.01
C LEU A 86 -14.31 -14.63 -7.69
N PRO A 87 -15.42 -14.15 -8.28
CA PRO A 87 -16.73 -14.72 -8.00
C PRO A 87 -16.73 -16.16 -8.52
N PHE A 88 -16.28 -17.11 -7.68
CA PHE A 88 -16.19 -18.51 -8.03
C PHE A 88 -17.58 -19.04 -8.38
N LYS A 89 -18.64 -18.42 -7.83
CA LYS A 89 -20.04 -18.65 -8.23
C LYS A 89 -20.33 -18.30 -9.70
N PHE A 90 -19.68 -17.27 -10.25
CA PHE A 90 -19.78 -16.90 -11.67
C PHE A 90 -19.05 -17.93 -12.55
N PHE A 91 -17.82 -18.29 -12.18
CA PHE A 91 -17.05 -19.29 -12.91
C PHE A 91 -17.65 -20.70 -12.80
N ALA A 92 -18.06 -21.15 -11.62
CA ALA A 92 -18.72 -22.45 -11.43
C ALA A 92 -20.03 -22.54 -12.21
N LYS A 93 -20.76 -21.43 -12.39
CA LYS A 93 -21.96 -21.36 -13.23
C LYS A 93 -21.62 -21.42 -14.74
N LEU A 94 -20.53 -20.77 -15.16
CA LEU A 94 -20.01 -20.84 -16.55
C LEU A 94 -19.46 -22.22 -16.92
N PHE A 95 -18.77 -22.87 -15.98
CA PHE A 95 -18.15 -24.18 -16.18
C PHE A 95 -19.03 -25.35 -15.74
N GLY A 96 -20.28 -25.09 -15.33
CA GLY A 96 -21.24 -26.12 -14.95
C GLY A 96 -20.85 -26.99 -13.75
N LEU A 97 -19.91 -26.52 -12.91
CA LEU A 97 -19.35 -27.24 -11.74
C LEU A 97 -20.32 -27.33 -10.54
N GLY A 98 -21.61 -27.57 -10.81
CA GLY A 98 -22.65 -27.65 -9.79
C GLY A 98 -23.94 -28.30 -10.27
N LYS A 99 -23.94 -28.95 -11.44
CA LYS A 99 -25.04 -29.85 -11.80
C LYS A 99 -24.75 -31.22 -11.18
N PRO A 100 -25.62 -31.72 -10.28
CA PRO A 100 -25.57 -33.14 -9.95
C PRO A 100 -25.82 -33.92 -11.24
N GLU A 101 -25.03 -34.98 -11.44
CA GLU A 101 -25.30 -36.02 -12.44
C GLU A 101 -26.72 -36.58 -12.31
#